data_AF-A0A7X8CV92-F1
#
_entry.id   AF-A0A7X8CV92-F1
#
_cell.length_a   1.000
_cell.length_b   1.000
_cell.length_c   1.000
_cell.angle_alpha   90.00
_cell.angle_beta   90.00
_cell.angle_gamma   90.00
#
_symmetry.space_group_name_H-M   'P 1'
#
loop_
_entity.id
_entity.type
_entity.pdbx_description
1 polymer ?
#
loop_
_entity_poly.entity_id
_entity_poly.type
_entity_poly.pdbx_seq_one_letter_code
_entity_poly.pdbx_strand_id
1 'polypeptide(L)'
;STRISLNAAEGILQAAQEQDATAVLVGWNRPPRPSGAIFGDVIDQVVSGGRHLTVVARLRRPLPESTSLVLVVPPFAERNPGAPRAFALIRRILGGVPAKLTVLTLASDSSGVRDSLKRIRGSAPHIVELETWKEFPGAIEKQPEGTAFLFICPRPGRPAWHPYLEQLPREALETFPESTLMVIYLPDESGSVQTLPAAEPESSALAGDSELRSTPKADPGVPAREPASPRSPETADTAADPADRFYLSLAGSGRVVPDLPAAAVVDAIRILLERGFPGDRRTINRLAGIFTDIAQKQPIELAPGILLLHAHVDAIDQPRILIGAKPSGLRLLALEEPIRIVVLLCAPSSQSPEDHLKTLSLVAQALKRPERVSRILAAKTVEDLREDV
;
A
#
# COMPACT_ATOMS: atom_id res chain seq x y z
N SER A 1 -5.87 -21.87 -26.61
CA SER A 1 -6.43 -22.47 -25.39
C SER A 1 -6.92 -21.35 -24.50
N THR A 2 -8.22 -21.15 -24.39
CA THR A 2 -8.81 -20.08 -23.57
C THR A 2 -8.75 -20.53 -22.12
N ARG A 3 -7.81 -20.01 -21.32
CA ARG A 3 -7.77 -20.31 -19.89
C ARG A 3 -8.68 -19.34 -19.15
N ILE A 4 -9.49 -19.89 -18.27
CA ILE A 4 -10.44 -19.15 -17.43
C ILE A 4 -9.69 -18.75 -16.17
N SER A 5 -9.47 -17.45 -15.95
CA SER A 5 -8.91 -16.93 -14.70
C SER A 5 -9.92 -17.08 -13.55
N LEU A 6 -9.46 -17.34 -12.33
CA LEU A 6 -10.35 -17.63 -11.18
C LEU A 6 -11.13 -16.38 -10.74
N ASN A 7 -10.58 -15.19 -10.96
CA ASN A 7 -11.25 -13.91 -10.77
C ASN A 7 -10.70 -12.82 -11.71
N ALA A 8 -11.42 -11.68 -11.78
CA ALA A 8 -11.08 -10.59 -12.69
C ALA A 8 -9.71 -9.95 -12.42
N ALA A 9 -9.31 -9.83 -11.15
CA ALA A 9 -8.03 -9.22 -10.79
C ALA A 9 -6.85 -10.08 -11.26
N GLU A 10 -6.92 -11.39 -11.04
CA GLU A 10 -5.92 -12.35 -11.51
C GLU A 10 -5.83 -12.34 -13.05
N GLY A 11 -6.96 -12.30 -13.75
CA GLY A 11 -6.97 -12.19 -15.21
C GLY A 11 -6.30 -10.93 -15.73
N ILE A 12 -6.51 -9.78 -15.06
CA ILE A 12 -5.83 -8.52 -15.40
C ILE A 12 -4.31 -8.64 -15.19
N LEU A 13 -3.88 -9.20 -14.06
CA LEU A 13 -2.46 -9.35 -13.74
C LEU A 13 -1.76 -10.34 -14.68
N GLN A 14 -2.42 -11.44 -15.01
CA GLN A 14 -1.93 -12.42 -15.96
C GLN A 14 -1.81 -11.81 -17.36
N ALA A 15 -2.84 -11.11 -17.83
CA ALA A 15 -2.79 -10.44 -19.12
C ALA A 15 -1.68 -9.37 -19.16
N ALA A 16 -1.49 -8.61 -18.08
CA ALA A 16 -0.39 -7.65 -17.98
C ALA A 16 0.98 -8.33 -18.11
N GLN A 17 1.15 -9.50 -17.48
CA GLN A 17 2.38 -10.28 -17.56
C GLN A 17 2.60 -10.90 -18.95
N GLU A 18 1.55 -11.47 -19.55
CA GLU A 18 1.63 -12.12 -20.87
C GLU A 18 1.89 -11.13 -22.01
N GLN A 19 1.48 -9.87 -21.84
CA GLN A 19 1.67 -8.80 -22.82
C GLN A 19 2.89 -7.91 -22.51
N ASP A 20 3.71 -8.28 -21.51
CA ASP A 20 4.84 -7.47 -21.04
C ASP A 20 4.45 -5.99 -20.79
N ALA A 21 3.26 -5.78 -20.22
CA ALA A 21 2.68 -4.46 -20.08
C ALA A 21 3.55 -3.58 -19.16
N THR A 22 3.93 -2.40 -19.64
CA THR A 22 4.77 -1.49 -18.83
C THR A 22 4.02 -0.84 -17.67
N ALA A 23 2.69 -0.77 -17.76
CA ALA A 23 1.82 -0.22 -16.74
C ALA A 23 0.40 -0.76 -16.87
N VAL A 24 -0.34 -0.76 -15.76
CA VAL A 24 -1.77 -1.09 -15.70
C VAL A 24 -2.53 0.17 -15.29
N LEU A 25 -3.41 0.66 -16.15
CA LEU A 25 -4.28 1.81 -15.85
C LEU A 25 -5.69 1.31 -15.50
N VAL A 26 -6.19 1.69 -14.34
CA VAL A 26 -7.48 1.25 -13.82
C VAL A 26 -8.33 2.47 -13.47
N GLY A 27 -9.55 2.52 -14.01
CA GLY A 27 -10.52 3.57 -13.69
C GLY A 27 -11.15 3.38 -12.31
N TRP A 28 -11.29 4.47 -11.56
CA TRP A 28 -11.94 4.49 -10.26
C TRP A 28 -13.26 5.27 -10.33
N ASN A 29 -14.36 4.53 -10.47
CA ASN A 29 -15.67 5.10 -10.78
C ASN A 29 -16.59 5.29 -9.56
N ARG A 30 -16.27 4.74 -8.38
CA ARG A 30 -17.06 4.93 -7.15
C ARG A 30 -16.16 4.94 -5.90
N PRO A 31 -16.33 5.90 -4.97
CA PRO A 31 -15.78 5.72 -3.63
C PRO A 31 -16.42 4.46 -3.00
N PRO A 32 -15.65 3.66 -2.25
CA PRO A 32 -16.14 2.41 -1.68
C PRO A 32 -17.32 2.65 -0.72
N ARG A 33 -18.29 1.74 -0.75
CA ARG A 33 -19.28 1.50 0.32
C ARG A 33 -18.59 0.67 1.44
N PRO A 34 -19.16 0.52 2.65
CA PRO A 34 -18.43 0.05 3.83
C PRO A 34 -18.09 -1.44 3.75
N SER A 35 -17.01 -1.73 3.06
CA SER A 35 -16.09 -2.84 3.28
C SER A 35 -14.71 -2.16 3.25
N GLY A 36 -13.76 -2.55 4.10
CA GLY A 36 -12.47 -1.87 4.27
C GLY A 36 -11.53 -1.79 3.04
N ALA A 37 -12.07 -1.94 1.83
CA ALA A 37 -11.42 -1.72 0.55
C ALA A 37 -11.27 -0.22 0.24
N ILE A 38 -10.12 0.18 -0.32
CA ILE A 38 -9.78 1.59 -0.61
C ILE A 38 -10.37 2.01 -1.97
N PHE A 39 -10.28 1.16 -2.99
CA PHE A 39 -10.85 1.40 -4.33
C PHE A 39 -11.94 0.39 -4.71
N GLY A 40 -12.06 -0.69 -3.93
CA GLY A 40 -12.94 -1.83 -4.16
C GLY A 40 -12.16 -3.12 -4.44
N ASP A 41 -12.78 -4.28 -4.16
CA ASP A 41 -12.09 -5.58 -4.06
C ASP A 41 -11.22 -5.95 -5.27
N VAL A 42 -11.66 -5.66 -6.49
CA VAL A 42 -10.89 -6.01 -7.71
C VAL A 42 -9.67 -5.11 -7.89
N ILE A 43 -9.82 -3.80 -7.69
CA ILE A 43 -8.73 -2.83 -7.85
C ILE A 43 -7.69 -3.08 -6.75
N ASP A 44 -8.14 -3.30 -5.52
CA ASP A 44 -7.28 -3.58 -4.38
C ASP A 44 -6.50 -4.90 -4.54
N GLN A 45 -7.10 -5.91 -5.18
CA GLN A 45 -6.42 -7.15 -5.55
C GLN A 45 -5.37 -6.95 -6.67
N VAL A 46 -5.66 -6.13 -7.69
CA VAL A 46 -4.67 -5.75 -8.72
C VAL A 46 -3.49 -4.97 -8.09
N VAL A 47 -3.78 -4.08 -7.15
CA VAL A 47 -2.76 -3.32 -6.40
C VAL A 47 -1.98 -4.22 -5.42
N SER A 48 -2.63 -5.19 -4.78
CA SER A 48 -1.93 -6.06 -3.81
C SER A 48 -1.16 -7.20 -4.47
N GLY A 49 -1.66 -7.73 -5.59
CA GLY A 49 -1.08 -8.88 -6.30
C GLY A 49 -0.15 -8.51 -7.47
N GLY A 50 -0.18 -7.26 -7.93
CA GLY A 50 0.59 -6.83 -9.11
C GLY A 50 2.01 -6.36 -8.81
N ARG A 51 2.92 -6.63 -9.76
CA ARG A 51 4.31 -6.12 -9.75
C ARG A 51 4.55 -4.95 -10.71
N HIS A 52 3.60 -4.72 -11.64
CA HIS A 52 3.67 -3.69 -12.67
C HIS A 52 3.50 -2.27 -12.09
N LEU A 53 3.80 -1.23 -12.85
CA LEU A 53 3.41 0.13 -12.45
C LEU A 53 1.88 0.22 -12.57
N THR A 54 1.15 0.52 -11.49
CA THR A 54 -0.32 0.58 -11.55
C THR A 54 -0.79 2.00 -11.29
N VAL A 55 -1.67 2.52 -12.13
CA VAL A 55 -2.30 3.82 -11.94
C VAL A 55 -3.79 3.60 -11.73
N VAL A 56 -4.29 4.03 -10.57
CA VAL A 56 -5.72 4.08 -10.28
C VAL A 56 -6.17 5.52 -10.50
N ALA A 57 -7.04 5.75 -11.48
CA ALA A 57 -7.40 7.10 -11.93
C ALA A 57 -8.90 7.36 -11.81
N ARG A 58 -9.28 8.43 -11.12
CA ARG A 58 -10.61 9.04 -11.14
C ARG A 58 -10.52 10.37 -11.87
N LEU A 59 -10.92 10.38 -13.13
CA LEU A 59 -10.86 11.57 -13.98
C LEU A 59 -12.25 12.23 -14.02
N ARG A 60 -12.47 13.26 -13.18
CA ARG A 60 -13.71 14.06 -13.19
C ARG A 60 -13.65 15.21 -14.19
N ARG A 61 -12.45 15.76 -14.37
CA ARG A 61 -12.14 16.80 -15.35
C ARG A 61 -10.83 16.44 -16.08
N PRO A 62 -10.65 16.85 -17.34
CA PRO A 62 -9.35 16.75 -17.99
C PRO A 62 -8.26 17.39 -17.14
N LEU A 63 -7.11 16.71 -16.99
CA LEU A 63 -5.96 17.25 -16.25
C LEU A 63 -5.55 18.68 -16.70
N PRO A 64 -5.55 19.02 -18.00
CA PRO A 64 -5.25 20.39 -18.47
C PRO A 64 -6.18 21.47 -17.92
N GLU A 65 -7.39 21.15 -17.49
CA GLU A 65 -8.37 22.10 -16.93
C GLU A 65 -8.19 22.34 -15.43
N SER A 66 -7.24 21.66 -14.79
CA SER A 66 -7.01 21.78 -13.36
C SER A 66 -6.39 23.13 -13.03
N THR A 67 -6.88 23.80 -11.99
CA THR A 67 -6.37 25.11 -11.54
C THR A 67 -5.00 25.00 -10.89
N SER A 68 -4.76 23.86 -10.23
CA SER A 68 -3.50 23.53 -9.59
C SER A 68 -3.26 22.01 -9.63
N LEU A 69 -2.00 21.61 -9.48
CA LEU A 69 -1.59 20.22 -9.39
C LEU A 69 -0.91 19.99 -8.05
N VAL A 70 -1.34 18.94 -7.34
CA VAL A 70 -0.71 18.52 -6.11
C VAL A 70 -0.16 17.11 -6.30
N LEU A 71 1.15 16.95 -6.10
CA LEU A 71 1.82 15.67 -6.08
C LEU A 71 2.24 15.34 -4.65
N VAL A 72 1.63 14.31 -4.08
CA VAL A 72 2.01 13.75 -2.79
C VAL A 72 3.10 12.71 -3.01
N VAL A 73 4.28 12.96 -2.45
CA VAL A 73 5.43 12.06 -2.53
C VAL A 73 5.80 11.62 -1.12
N PRO A 74 5.66 10.32 -0.77
CA PRO A 74 6.07 9.83 0.53
C PRO A 74 7.58 9.96 0.73
N PRO A 75 8.05 10.03 1.99
CA PRO A 75 9.48 10.01 2.26
C PRO A 75 10.10 8.72 1.72
N PHE A 76 11.28 8.83 1.13
CA PHE A 76 12.11 7.77 0.56
C PHE A 76 11.51 7.06 -0.65
N ALA A 77 10.44 7.61 -1.24
CA ALA A 77 9.78 7.03 -2.41
C ALA A 77 10.72 6.92 -3.61
N GLU A 78 11.67 7.84 -3.76
CA GLU A 78 12.70 7.87 -4.80
C GLU A 78 13.71 6.74 -4.69
N ARG A 79 13.86 6.13 -3.51
CA ARG A 79 14.73 4.97 -3.30
C ARG A 79 14.09 3.67 -3.76
N ASN A 80 12.80 3.67 -4.03
CA ASN A 80 12.13 2.52 -4.60
C ASN A 80 12.73 2.21 -5.99
N PRO A 81 13.11 0.95 -6.29
CA PRO A 81 13.68 0.58 -7.59
C PRO A 81 12.80 0.97 -8.79
N GLY A 82 11.49 1.01 -8.59
CA GLY A 82 10.48 1.41 -9.57
C GLY A 82 10.24 2.92 -9.68
N ALA A 83 10.81 3.73 -8.79
CA ALA A 83 10.57 5.18 -8.75
C ALA A 83 10.93 5.91 -10.06
N PRO A 84 12.05 5.60 -10.75
CA PRO A 84 12.36 6.27 -12.02
C PRO A 84 11.27 6.13 -13.07
N ARG A 85 10.61 4.96 -13.16
CA ARG A 85 9.49 4.71 -14.08
C ARG A 85 8.25 5.49 -13.69
N ALA A 86 7.90 5.49 -12.40
CA ALA A 86 6.76 6.27 -11.90
C ALA A 86 6.96 7.77 -12.13
N PHE A 87 8.14 8.30 -11.81
CA PHE A 87 8.47 9.70 -12.09
C PHE A 87 8.45 9.99 -13.58
N ALA A 88 8.99 9.14 -14.45
CA ALA A 88 8.92 9.31 -15.91
C ALA A 88 7.46 9.39 -16.41
N LEU A 89 6.58 8.52 -15.90
CA LEU A 89 5.15 8.59 -16.20
C LEU A 89 4.55 9.92 -15.72
N ILE A 90 4.86 10.37 -14.51
CA ILE A 90 4.41 11.66 -13.98
C ILE A 90 4.92 12.82 -14.86
N ARG A 91 6.17 12.79 -15.33
CA ARG A 91 6.69 13.81 -16.27
C ARG A 91 5.87 13.85 -17.54
N ARG A 92 5.51 12.69 -18.08
CA ARG A 92 4.71 12.59 -19.30
C ARG A 92 3.29 13.10 -19.09
N ILE A 93 2.65 12.71 -18.00
CA ILE A 93 1.28 13.13 -17.67
C ILE A 93 1.23 14.63 -17.39
N LEU A 94 2.11 15.12 -16.51
CA LEU A 94 2.11 16.50 -16.10
C LEU A 94 2.73 17.41 -17.15
N GLY A 95 3.64 16.93 -18.00
CA GLY A 95 4.41 17.72 -18.96
C GLY A 95 3.57 18.66 -19.83
N GLY A 96 2.33 18.27 -20.20
CA GLY A 96 1.42 19.08 -21.02
C GLY A 96 0.39 19.94 -20.25
N VAL A 97 0.29 19.85 -18.93
CA VAL A 97 -0.79 20.47 -18.13
C VAL A 97 -0.45 21.89 -17.67
N PRO A 98 -1.05 22.99 -18.13
CA PRO A 98 -0.60 24.36 -17.83
C PRO A 98 -0.86 24.88 -16.40
N ALA A 99 -0.74 24.03 -15.39
CA ALA A 99 -0.98 24.36 -13.98
C ALA A 99 0.30 24.32 -13.13
N LYS A 100 0.28 25.04 -12.01
CA LYS A 100 1.36 25.04 -11.01
C LYS A 100 1.41 23.70 -10.29
N LEU A 101 2.60 23.15 -10.13
CA LEU A 101 2.84 21.90 -9.42
C LEU A 101 3.34 22.19 -8.00
N THR A 102 2.51 21.83 -7.01
CA THR A 102 2.86 21.77 -5.59
C THR A 102 3.19 20.34 -5.22
N VAL A 103 4.27 20.14 -4.48
CA VAL A 103 4.72 18.83 -4.02
C VAL A 103 4.61 18.80 -2.52
N LEU A 104 3.84 17.85 -1.97
CA LEU A 104 3.73 17.62 -0.53
C LEU A 104 4.59 16.42 -0.17
N THR A 105 5.53 16.60 0.75
CA THR A 105 6.42 15.53 1.24
C THR A 105 6.85 15.81 2.68
N LEU A 106 7.42 14.81 3.36
CA LEU A 106 7.95 15.00 4.72
C LEU A 106 9.35 15.63 4.70
N ALA A 107 9.62 16.53 5.66
CA ALA A 107 10.86 17.30 5.77
C ALA A 107 12.11 16.44 5.92
N SER A 108 11.96 15.23 6.46
CA SER A 108 13.04 14.26 6.63
C SER A 108 13.72 13.82 5.33
N ASP A 109 13.16 14.14 4.15
CA ASP A 109 13.66 13.61 2.87
C ASP A 109 13.41 14.48 1.61
N SER A 110 13.35 15.81 1.75
CA SER A 110 13.03 16.68 0.60
C SER A 110 14.11 16.75 -0.49
N SER A 111 15.34 16.35 -0.20
CA SER A 111 16.49 16.48 -1.11
C SER A 111 16.43 15.52 -2.31
N GLY A 112 16.16 14.23 -2.09
CA GLY A 112 16.05 13.21 -3.15
C GLY A 112 14.82 13.41 -4.03
N VAL A 113 13.72 13.87 -3.41
CA VAL A 113 12.52 14.32 -4.11
C VAL A 113 12.87 15.49 -5.03
N ARG A 114 13.51 16.55 -4.52
CA ARG A 114 13.86 17.73 -5.33
C ARG A 114 14.65 17.36 -6.59
N ASP A 115 15.64 16.48 -6.50
CA ASP A 115 16.42 16.05 -7.66
C ASP A 115 15.61 15.23 -8.67
N SER A 116 14.74 14.35 -8.18
CA SER A 116 13.81 13.60 -9.02
C SER A 116 12.78 14.51 -9.69
N LEU A 117 12.36 15.59 -9.03
CA LEU A 117 11.32 16.47 -9.54
C LEU A 117 11.83 17.66 -10.36
N LYS A 118 13.13 18.01 -10.28
CA LYS A 118 13.78 19.10 -11.07
C LYS A 118 13.50 19.02 -12.58
N ARG A 119 13.23 17.82 -13.11
CA ARG A 119 12.97 17.57 -14.54
C ARG A 119 11.50 17.36 -14.91
N ILE A 120 10.54 17.43 -13.99
CA ILE A 120 9.13 17.10 -14.31
C ILE A 120 8.53 18.08 -15.33
N ARG A 121 8.76 19.39 -15.18
CA ARG A 121 8.12 20.41 -16.04
C ARG A 121 9.05 21.51 -16.56
N GLY A 122 10.37 21.29 -16.55
CA GLY A 122 11.36 22.33 -16.89
C GLY A 122 11.44 23.51 -15.90
N SER A 123 10.41 23.71 -15.06
CA SER A 123 10.37 24.62 -13.91
C SER A 123 10.43 23.84 -12.60
N ALA A 124 11.09 24.41 -11.59
CA ALA A 124 11.17 23.79 -10.27
C ALA A 124 9.78 23.79 -9.59
N PRO A 125 9.31 22.64 -9.07
CA PRO A 125 8.04 22.59 -8.35
C PRO A 125 8.13 23.36 -7.03
N HIS A 126 6.99 23.85 -6.55
CA HIS A 126 6.88 24.37 -5.20
C HIS A 126 6.80 23.19 -4.23
N ILE A 127 7.84 22.99 -3.41
CA ILE A 127 7.90 21.89 -2.44
C ILE A 127 7.47 22.42 -1.08
N VAL A 128 6.46 21.79 -0.50
CA VAL A 128 5.99 22.01 0.87
C VAL A 128 6.44 20.81 1.69
N GLU A 129 7.34 21.08 2.63
CA GLU A 129 7.89 20.10 3.55
C GLU A 129 7.04 20.10 4.82
N LEU A 130 6.53 18.93 5.20
CA LEU A 130 5.70 18.72 6.38
C LEU A 130 6.51 18.01 7.45
N GLU A 131 6.32 18.35 8.72
CA GLU A 131 7.08 17.68 9.79
C GLU A 131 6.47 16.32 10.13
N THR A 132 5.14 16.22 10.04
CA THR A 132 4.40 15.04 10.46
C THR A 132 3.32 14.63 9.47
N TRP A 133 2.97 13.33 9.47
CA TRP A 133 1.86 12.80 8.67
C TRP A 133 0.53 13.52 8.95
N LYS A 134 0.35 14.05 10.16
CA LYS A 134 -0.86 14.75 10.61
C LYS A 134 -1.10 16.08 9.89
N GLU A 135 -0.09 16.64 9.24
CA GLU A 135 -0.21 17.90 8.52
C GLU A 135 -0.72 17.73 7.09
N PHE A 136 -0.71 16.51 6.53
CA PHE A 136 -1.16 16.27 5.16
C PHE A 136 -2.62 16.67 4.93
N PRO A 137 -3.59 16.34 5.79
CA PRO A 137 -4.98 16.76 5.62
C PRO A 137 -5.08 18.29 5.57
N GLY A 138 -4.46 18.98 6.54
CA GLY A 138 -4.46 20.44 6.57
C GLY A 138 -3.73 21.06 5.38
N ALA A 139 -2.75 20.38 4.78
CA ALA A 139 -2.08 20.83 3.56
C ALA A 139 -2.93 20.60 2.30
N ILE A 140 -3.71 19.52 2.25
CA ILE A 140 -4.68 19.21 1.19
C ILE A 140 -5.86 20.18 1.24
N GLU A 141 -6.42 20.44 2.42
CA GLU A 141 -7.55 21.38 2.63
C GLU A 141 -7.23 22.82 2.21
N LYS A 142 -5.96 23.23 2.29
CA LYS A 142 -5.51 24.57 1.87
C LYS A 142 -5.45 24.76 0.35
N GLN A 143 -5.64 23.70 -0.43
CA GLN A 143 -5.55 23.77 -1.88
C GLN A 143 -6.82 24.38 -2.49
N PRO A 144 -6.71 25.11 -3.61
CA PRO A 144 -7.88 25.72 -4.24
C PRO A 144 -8.81 24.67 -4.84
N GLU A 145 -10.08 25.03 -5.02
CA GLU A 145 -11.00 24.22 -5.82
C GLU A 145 -10.48 23.99 -7.25
N GLY A 146 -10.79 22.84 -7.82
CA GLY A 146 -10.32 22.45 -9.15
C GLY A 146 -8.87 21.95 -9.18
N THR A 147 -8.26 21.71 -8.01
CA THR A 147 -6.96 21.04 -7.88
C THR A 147 -7.06 19.58 -8.30
N ALA A 148 -6.09 19.10 -9.08
CA ALA A 148 -5.93 17.67 -9.33
C ALA A 148 -4.83 17.07 -8.43
N PHE A 149 -5.13 15.92 -7.86
CA PHE A 149 -4.27 15.24 -6.88
C PHE A 149 -3.63 14.00 -7.49
N LEU A 150 -2.32 13.90 -7.33
CA LEU A 150 -1.52 12.75 -7.70
C LEU A 150 -0.83 12.22 -6.45
N PHE A 151 -0.95 10.92 -6.20
CA PHE A 151 -0.33 10.25 -5.06
C PHE A 151 0.67 9.23 -5.55
N ILE A 152 1.91 9.31 -5.10
CA ILE A 152 2.85 8.20 -5.24
C ILE A 152 2.66 7.28 -4.04
N CYS A 153 2.28 6.03 -4.29
CA CYS A 153 2.08 5.06 -3.24
C CYS A 153 3.02 3.87 -3.47
N PRO A 154 4.02 3.66 -2.60
CA PRO A 154 4.66 2.36 -2.51
C PRO A 154 3.59 1.30 -2.23
N ARG A 155 3.79 0.06 -2.69
CA ARG A 155 2.83 -1.02 -2.39
C ARG A 155 2.91 -1.38 -0.91
N PRO A 156 1.79 -1.81 -0.30
CA PRO A 156 1.80 -2.33 1.06
C PRO A 156 2.92 -3.35 1.28
N GLY A 157 3.74 -3.12 2.30
CA GLY A 157 4.89 -3.97 2.60
C GLY A 157 6.20 -3.59 1.88
N ARG A 158 6.23 -2.54 1.06
CA ARG A 158 7.47 -2.04 0.43
C ARG A 158 8.12 -0.92 1.25
N PRO A 159 9.43 -0.67 1.08
CA PRO A 159 10.07 0.53 1.65
C PRO A 159 9.30 1.79 1.24
N ALA A 160 9.32 2.81 2.09
CA ALA A 160 8.55 4.06 1.95
C ALA A 160 7.02 3.93 2.06
N TRP A 161 6.48 2.71 2.21
CA TRP A 161 5.05 2.54 2.47
C TRP A 161 4.68 2.98 3.89
N HIS A 162 3.52 3.59 4.03
CA HIS A 162 2.94 3.98 5.31
C HIS A 162 1.41 3.82 5.22
N PRO A 163 0.73 3.26 6.22
CA PRO A 163 -0.72 3.05 6.18
C PRO A 163 -1.52 4.31 5.89
N TYR A 164 -1.07 5.46 6.42
CA TYR A 164 -1.75 6.73 6.21
C TYR A 164 -1.75 7.19 4.75
N LEU A 165 -0.74 6.82 3.95
CA LEU A 165 -0.71 7.11 2.51
C LEU A 165 -1.89 6.48 1.75
N GLU A 166 -2.40 5.36 2.25
CA GLU A 166 -3.54 4.68 1.64
C GLU A 166 -4.87 5.39 1.94
N GLN A 167 -4.90 6.22 2.98
CA GLN A 167 -6.08 6.99 3.40
C GLN A 167 -6.14 8.37 2.73
N LEU A 168 -4.99 9.01 2.47
CA LEU A 168 -4.93 10.35 1.87
C LEU A 168 -5.73 10.53 0.57
N PRO A 169 -5.76 9.57 -0.38
CA PRO A 169 -6.58 9.71 -1.58
C PRO A 169 -8.07 9.83 -1.25
N ARG A 170 -8.55 9.11 -0.23
CA ARG A 170 -9.95 9.15 0.20
C ARG A 170 -10.26 10.48 0.87
N GLU A 171 -9.41 10.92 1.80
CA GLU A 171 -9.55 12.22 2.47
C GLU A 171 -9.60 13.37 1.44
N ALA A 172 -8.70 13.36 0.44
CA ALA A 172 -8.70 14.35 -0.63
C ALA A 172 -10.00 14.34 -1.46
N LEU A 173 -10.64 13.18 -1.66
CA LEU A 173 -11.94 13.12 -2.34
C LEU A 173 -13.12 13.53 -1.47
N GLU A 174 -13.00 13.37 -0.15
CA GLU A 174 -14.01 13.86 0.80
C GLU A 174 -13.99 15.39 0.83
N THR A 175 -12.81 16.01 0.83
CA THR A 175 -12.66 17.46 0.75
C THR A 175 -12.94 18.02 -0.65
N PHE A 176 -12.51 17.32 -1.71
CA PHE A 176 -12.67 17.75 -3.11
C PHE A 176 -13.36 16.69 -3.98
N PRO A 177 -14.70 16.54 -3.90
CA PRO A 177 -15.44 15.47 -4.58
C PRO A 177 -15.32 15.48 -6.11
N GLU A 178 -15.16 16.67 -6.70
CA GLU A 178 -15.12 16.90 -8.15
C GLU A 178 -13.70 16.97 -8.72
N SER A 179 -12.68 16.78 -7.87
CA SER A 179 -11.28 16.80 -8.29
C SER A 179 -10.89 15.53 -9.04
N THR A 180 -9.99 15.71 -10.01
CA THR A 180 -9.30 14.59 -10.65
C THR A 180 -8.24 14.04 -9.70
N LEU A 181 -8.21 12.72 -9.56
CA LEU A 181 -7.31 12.03 -8.66
C LEU A 181 -6.62 10.86 -9.38
N MET A 182 -5.31 10.73 -9.17
CA MET A 182 -4.54 9.57 -9.62
C MET A 182 -3.67 9.02 -8.49
N VAL A 183 -3.77 7.72 -8.22
CA VAL A 183 -2.89 7.00 -7.30
C VAL A 183 -1.96 6.11 -8.11
N ILE A 184 -0.66 6.34 -7.97
CA ILE A 184 0.40 5.69 -8.73
C ILE A 184 1.12 4.72 -7.80
N TYR A 185 0.83 3.43 -7.97
CA TYR A 185 1.46 2.34 -7.25
C TYR A 185 2.79 1.96 -7.90
N LEU A 186 3.87 2.10 -7.13
CA LEU A 186 5.22 1.81 -7.58
C LEU A 186 5.38 0.32 -7.94
N PRO A 187 6.10 -0.02 -9.02
CA PRO A 187 6.42 -1.41 -9.34
C PRO A 187 7.50 -1.95 -8.41
N ASP A 188 7.55 -3.27 -8.28
CA ASP A 188 8.52 -3.96 -7.40
C ASP A 188 9.91 -4.10 -8.03
N GLU A 189 10.02 -3.94 -9.35
CA GLU A 189 11.26 -4.10 -10.10
C GLU A 189 11.68 -2.82 -10.81
N SER A 190 12.99 -2.60 -10.85
CA SER A 190 13.64 -1.62 -11.71
C SER A 190 13.58 -2.09 -13.17
N GLY A 191 12.40 -2.09 -13.78
CA GLY A 191 12.31 -2.31 -15.22
C GLY A 191 13.04 -1.19 -15.98
N SER A 192 13.57 -1.50 -17.16
CA SER A 192 14.21 -0.51 -18.02
C SER A 192 13.30 0.70 -18.24
N VAL A 193 13.81 1.92 -18.06
CA VAL A 193 13.13 3.15 -18.49
C VAL A 193 13.11 3.12 -20.01
N GLN A 194 12.08 2.52 -20.61
CA GLN A 194 11.86 2.68 -22.04
C GLN A 194 11.49 4.14 -22.28
N THR A 195 12.25 4.79 -23.17
CA THR A 195 11.97 6.16 -23.61
C THR A 195 10.73 6.07 -24.50
N LEU A 196 9.55 6.12 -23.89
CA LEU A 196 8.29 6.20 -24.62
C LEU A 196 8.19 7.60 -25.22
N PRO A 197 7.92 7.76 -26.52
CA PRO A 197 7.76 9.07 -27.13
C PRO A 197 6.64 9.86 -26.43
N ALA A 198 6.83 11.18 -26.36
CA ALA A 198 5.80 12.09 -25.85
C ALA A 198 4.51 11.87 -26.64
N ALA A 199 3.37 11.85 -25.97
CA ALA A 199 2.08 11.75 -26.65
C ALA A 199 1.94 12.99 -27.55
N GLU A 200 1.91 12.78 -28.87
CA GLU A 200 1.50 13.81 -29.80
C GLU A 200 0.02 14.13 -29.54
N PRO A 201 -0.38 15.41 -29.59
CA PRO A 201 -1.79 15.77 -29.44
C PRO A 201 -2.55 15.21 -30.65
N GLU A 202 -3.35 14.16 -30.44
CA GLU A 202 -4.22 13.63 -31.49
C GLU A 202 -5.23 14.71 -31.91
N SER A 203 -5.03 15.21 -33.12
CA SER A 203 -6.01 16.02 -33.83
C SER A 203 -7.21 15.15 -34.19
N SER A 204 -8.37 15.56 -33.69
CA SER A 204 -9.71 15.20 -34.14
C SER A 204 -9.77 14.74 -35.61
N ALA A 205 -10.18 13.49 -35.81
CA ALA A 205 -10.79 13.02 -37.04
C ALA A 205 -11.75 11.87 -36.73
N LEU A 206 -12.99 12.24 -36.40
CA LEU A 206 -14.16 11.40 -36.63
C LEU A 206 -14.32 11.19 -38.13
N ALA A 207 -14.22 9.95 -38.61
CA ALA A 207 -14.92 9.50 -39.80
C ALA A 207 -14.88 7.97 -39.93
N GLY A 208 -16.06 7.35 -39.99
CA GLY A 208 -16.29 6.16 -40.82
C GLY A 208 -16.43 4.82 -40.10
N ASP A 209 -17.64 4.55 -39.58
CA ASP A 209 -18.18 3.19 -39.50
C ASP A 209 -18.22 2.55 -40.91
N SER A 210 -17.77 1.30 -41.04
CA SER A 210 -18.38 0.31 -41.95
C SER A 210 -17.82 -1.11 -41.72
N GLU A 211 -18.70 -1.96 -41.18
CA GLU A 211 -18.98 -3.36 -41.56
C GLU A 211 -17.93 -4.49 -41.40
N LEU A 212 -18.10 -5.23 -40.30
CA LEU A 212 -18.45 -6.67 -40.23
C LEU A 212 -18.21 -7.60 -41.45
N ARG A 213 -17.33 -8.60 -41.27
CA ARG A 213 -17.53 -10.07 -41.40
C ARG A 213 -16.33 -10.79 -42.04
N SER A 214 -15.72 -11.72 -41.30
CA SER A 214 -15.67 -13.17 -41.63
C SER A 214 -14.60 -13.90 -40.82
N THR A 215 -14.99 -15.01 -40.20
CA THR A 215 -14.14 -16.11 -39.74
C THR A 215 -14.31 -17.30 -40.73
N PRO A 216 -13.65 -18.44 -40.54
CA PRO A 216 -12.21 -18.70 -40.56
C PRO A 216 -11.86 -19.75 -41.65
N LYS A 217 -10.59 -19.90 -42.02
CA LYS A 217 -10.15 -21.04 -42.86
C LYS A 217 -8.98 -21.77 -42.21
N ALA A 218 -9.24 -23.04 -41.87
CA ALA A 218 -8.27 -24.00 -41.42
C ALA A 218 -7.45 -24.53 -42.61
N ASP A 219 -6.21 -24.91 -42.36
CA ASP A 219 -5.58 -26.04 -43.06
C ASP A 219 -4.61 -26.79 -42.10
N PRO A 220 -4.48 -28.12 -42.22
CA PRO A 220 -3.81 -29.01 -41.27
C PRO A 220 -2.38 -29.40 -41.73
N GLY A 221 -1.54 -29.89 -40.81
CA GLY A 221 -0.31 -30.59 -41.22
C GLY A 221 0.81 -30.76 -40.18
N VAL A 222 0.67 -31.76 -39.26
CA VAL A 222 1.61 -32.85 -38.86
C VAL A 222 3.10 -32.51 -38.45
N PRO A 223 3.82 -33.25 -37.56
CA PRO A 223 3.49 -34.42 -36.71
C PRO A 223 3.77 -34.25 -35.20
N ALA A 224 3.28 -35.24 -34.45
CA ALA A 224 3.54 -35.53 -33.05
C ALA A 224 5.03 -35.77 -32.71
N ARG A 225 5.44 -35.29 -31.53
CA ARG A 225 6.65 -35.71 -30.81
C ARG A 225 6.24 -36.44 -29.54
N GLU A 226 6.76 -37.65 -29.38
CA GLU A 226 6.60 -38.52 -28.21
C GLU A 226 7.07 -37.88 -26.89
N PRO A 227 6.51 -38.31 -25.75
CA PRO A 227 6.72 -37.69 -24.45
C PRO A 227 8.09 -38.07 -23.85
N ALA A 228 8.87 -37.07 -23.46
CA ALA A 228 10.02 -37.27 -22.59
C ALA A 228 9.52 -37.49 -21.15
N SER A 229 9.94 -38.62 -20.57
CA SER A 229 9.66 -39.09 -19.21
C SER A 229 10.07 -38.08 -18.11
N PRO A 230 9.45 -38.17 -16.92
CA PRO A 230 9.50 -37.11 -15.91
C PRO A 230 10.85 -37.05 -15.21
N ARG A 231 11.43 -35.85 -15.14
CA ARG A 231 12.49 -35.55 -14.17
C ARG A 231 11.85 -35.40 -12.79
N SER A 232 12.30 -36.23 -11.86
CA SER A 232 11.99 -36.16 -10.43
C SER A 232 12.27 -34.76 -9.86
N PRO A 233 11.55 -34.35 -8.80
CA PRO A 233 11.61 -32.99 -8.28
C PRO A 233 12.97 -32.71 -7.66
N GLU A 234 13.71 -31.77 -8.25
CA GLU A 234 14.73 -31.03 -7.51
C GLU A 234 14.04 -30.35 -6.33
N THR A 235 14.44 -30.72 -5.14
CA THR A 235 14.15 -30.04 -3.89
C THR A 235 14.66 -28.61 -4.00
N ALA A 236 13.77 -27.71 -4.44
CA ALA A 236 13.95 -26.28 -4.36
C ALA A 236 13.91 -25.90 -2.88
N ASP A 237 15.11 -25.76 -2.32
CA ASP A 237 15.39 -25.11 -1.05
C ASP A 237 14.66 -23.76 -1.02
N THR A 238 13.55 -23.70 -0.28
CA THR A 238 12.66 -22.55 -0.17
C THR A 238 13.39 -21.45 0.61
N ALA A 239 13.92 -20.46 -0.10
CA ALA A 239 14.28 -19.18 0.46
C ALA A 239 13.00 -18.49 1.00
N ALA A 240 12.64 -18.79 2.26
CA ALA A 240 11.48 -18.23 2.93
C ALA A 240 11.50 -16.68 2.86
N ASP A 241 10.39 -16.09 2.41
CA ASP A 241 10.17 -14.64 2.28
C ASP A 241 10.53 -13.93 3.61
N PRO A 242 11.20 -12.76 3.59
CA PRO A 242 11.50 -11.97 4.79
C PRO A 242 10.31 -11.80 5.75
N ALA A 243 9.10 -11.66 5.24
CA ALA A 243 7.88 -11.57 6.05
C ALA A 243 7.51 -12.90 6.72
N ASP A 244 7.95 -14.04 6.18
CA ASP A 244 7.72 -15.38 6.70
C ASP A 244 8.66 -15.63 7.88
N ARG A 245 9.95 -15.32 7.70
CA ARG A 245 10.94 -15.37 8.79
C ARG A 245 10.55 -14.45 9.94
N PHE A 246 10.05 -13.26 9.61
CA PHE A 246 9.57 -12.31 10.59
C PHE A 246 8.35 -12.82 11.36
N TYR A 247 7.34 -13.35 10.68
CA TYR A 247 6.16 -13.95 11.31
C TYR A 247 6.56 -15.11 12.24
N LEU A 248 7.44 -16.01 11.79
CA LEU A 248 7.94 -17.12 12.59
C LEU A 248 8.70 -16.63 13.84
N SER A 249 9.50 -15.57 13.71
CA SER A 249 10.19 -14.95 14.86
C SER A 249 9.21 -14.33 15.86
N LEU A 250 8.10 -13.74 15.38
CA LEU A 250 7.07 -13.15 16.23
C LEU A 250 6.33 -14.23 17.01
N ALA A 251 5.87 -15.29 16.34
CA ALA A 251 5.23 -16.45 16.95
C ALA A 251 6.15 -17.12 18.00
N GLY A 252 7.46 -17.18 17.72
CA GLY A 252 8.46 -17.74 18.62
C GLY A 252 8.82 -16.87 19.84
N SER A 253 8.45 -15.59 19.89
CA SER A 253 8.98 -14.64 20.88
C SER A 253 8.16 -14.52 22.18
N GLY A 254 7.01 -15.18 22.30
CA GLY A 254 6.09 -15.03 23.44
C GLY A 254 5.36 -13.68 23.49
N ARG A 255 5.44 -12.90 22.41
CA ARG A 255 4.86 -11.56 22.26
C ARG A 255 3.50 -11.56 21.56
N VAL A 256 3.00 -12.74 21.22
CA VAL A 256 1.64 -12.94 20.74
C VAL A 256 0.80 -13.44 21.91
N VAL A 257 -0.32 -12.77 22.18
CA VAL A 257 -1.28 -13.15 23.22
C VAL A 257 -2.56 -13.63 22.52
N PRO A 258 -2.70 -14.96 22.33
CA PRO A 258 -3.94 -15.55 21.84
C PRO A 258 -5.06 -15.41 22.88
N ASP A 259 -6.30 -15.40 22.40
CA ASP A 259 -7.53 -15.14 23.19
C ASP A 259 -7.35 -14.11 24.31
N LEU A 260 -6.93 -12.91 23.91
CA LEU A 260 -6.63 -11.79 24.77
C LEU A 260 -7.79 -11.54 25.75
N PRO A 261 -7.59 -11.56 27.09
CA PRO A 261 -8.65 -11.35 28.06
C PRO A 261 -8.94 -9.85 28.26
N ALA A 262 -9.24 -9.15 27.16
CA ALA A 262 -9.56 -7.73 27.15
C ALA A 262 -11.05 -7.51 26.88
N ALA A 263 -11.68 -6.61 27.65
CA ALA A 263 -13.05 -6.15 27.41
C ALA A 263 -13.09 -4.94 26.47
N ALA A 264 -12.05 -4.10 26.50
CA ALA A 264 -11.89 -2.95 25.62
C ALA A 264 -10.48 -2.86 25.02
N VAL A 265 -10.32 -2.01 23.99
CA VAL A 265 -9.01 -1.75 23.35
C VAL A 265 -7.98 -1.20 24.36
N VAL A 266 -8.42 -0.41 25.34
CA VAL A 266 -7.54 0.12 26.39
C VAL A 266 -6.96 -1.00 27.27
N ASP A 267 -7.77 -2.00 27.60
CA ASP A 267 -7.34 -3.17 28.37
C ASP A 267 -6.36 -4.01 27.53
N ALA A 268 -6.68 -4.19 26.26
CA ALA A 268 -5.81 -4.89 25.30
C ALA A 268 -4.42 -4.25 25.22
N ILE A 269 -4.36 -2.92 25.10
CA ILE A 269 -3.10 -2.17 25.08
C ILE A 269 -2.29 -2.43 26.35
N ARG A 270 -2.92 -2.33 27.53
CA ARG A 270 -2.23 -2.53 28.82
C ARG A 270 -1.66 -3.94 28.96
N ILE A 271 -2.46 -4.97 28.67
CA ILE A 271 -2.04 -6.38 28.76
C ILE A 271 -0.85 -6.66 27.83
N LEU A 272 -0.89 -6.13 26.61
CA LEU A 272 0.20 -6.29 25.65
C LEU A 272 1.47 -5.56 26.12
N LEU A 273 1.35 -4.33 26.63
CA LEU A 273 2.49 -3.58 27.15
C LEU A 273 3.15 -4.25 28.36
N GLU A 274 2.37 -4.83 29.27
CA GLU A 274 2.88 -5.58 30.42
C GLU A 274 3.73 -6.78 29.99
N ARG A 275 3.31 -7.47 28.91
CA ARG A 275 4.09 -8.56 28.29
C ARG A 275 5.36 -8.04 27.60
N GLY A 276 5.30 -6.87 26.97
CA GLY A 276 6.40 -6.29 26.22
C GLY A 276 7.47 -5.58 27.06
N PHE A 277 7.09 -5.10 28.24
CA PHE A 277 7.93 -4.31 29.14
C PHE A 277 7.81 -4.80 30.60
N PRO A 278 8.17 -6.06 30.88
CA PRO A 278 7.98 -6.66 32.20
C PRO A 278 8.71 -5.85 33.28
N GLY A 279 7.97 -5.39 34.29
CA GLY A 279 8.50 -4.64 35.43
C GLY A 279 8.68 -3.13 35.21
N ASP A 280 8.57 -2.61 33.99
CA ASP A 280 8.73 -1.18 33.69
C ASP A 280 7.38 -0.44 33.68
N ARG A 281 6.83 -0.25 34.88
CA ARG A 281 5.53 0.45 35.09
C ARG A 281 5.51 1.86 34.52
N ARG A 282 6.66 2.56 34.48
CA ARG A 282 6.72 3.94 34.00
C ARG A 282 6.51 3.98 32.49
N THR A 283 7.21 3.13 31.75
CA THR A 283 7.06 3.02 30.29
C THR A 283 5.67 2.50 29.92
N ILE A 284 5.16 1.49 30.63
CA ILE A 284 3.79 0.97 30.41
C ILE A 284 2.73 2.07 30.55
N ASN A 285 2.75 2.85 31.64
CA ASN A 285 1.76 3.90 31.87
C ASN A 285 1.82 5.02 30.81
N ARG A 286 3.04 5.43 30.42
CA ARG A 286 3.25 6.43 29.37
C ARG A 286 2.72 5.92 28.03
N LEU A 287 3.12 4.71 27.63
CA LEU A 287 2.72 4.11 26.36
C LEU A 287 1.24 3.81 26.29
N ALA A 288 0.62 3.35 27.38
CA ALA A 288 -0.81 3.10 27.42
C ALA A 288 -1.60 4.37 27.13
N GLY A 289 -1.18 5.52 27.68
CA GLY A 289 -1.78 6.82 27.37
C GLY A 289 -1.64 7.20 25.89
N ILE A 290 -0.43 7.10 25.34
CA ILE A 290 -0.15 7.42 23.93
C ILE A 290 -0.97 6.52 22.99
N PHE A 291 -0.94 5.21 23.21
CA PHE A 291 -1.66 4.26 22.36
C PHE A 291 -3.18 4.38 22.48
N THR A 292 -3.71 4.71 23.66
CA THR A 292 -5.14 4.98 23.82
C THR A 292 -5.55 6.22 23.02
N ASP A 293 -4.73 7.28 23.05
CA ASP A 293 -4.99 8.50 22.30
C ASP A 293 -4.96 8.25 20.78
N ILE A 294 -3.96 7.48 20.31
CA ILE A 294 -3.86 7.08 18.90
C ILE A 294 -5.08 6.24 18.49
N ALA A 295 -5.45 5.24 19.28
CA ALA A 295 -6.60 4.39 18.98
C ALA A 295 -7.91 5.18 18.89
N GLN A 296 -8.10 6.21 19.71
CA GLN A 296 -9.32 7.01 19.71
C GLN A 296 -9.37 8.05 18.59
N LYS A 297 -8.24 8.73 18.32
CA LYS A 297 -8.21 9.85 17.39
C LYS A 297 -7.89 9.45 15.96
N GLN A 298 -6.97 8.49 15.79
CA GLN A 298 -6.41 8.11 14.49
C GLN A 298 -6.06 6.62 14.47
N PRO A 299 -7.05 5.72 14.60
CA PRO A 299 -6.78 4.30 14.51
C PRO A 299 -6.29 3.94 13.11
N ILE A 300 -5.18 3.20 13.05
CA ILE A 300 -4.67 2.68 11.80
C ILE A 300 -5.15 1.24 11.66
N GLU A 301 -6.09 1.00 10.74
CA GLU A 301 -6.53 -0.35 10.40
C GLU A 301 -5.69 -0.89 9.23
N LEU A 302 -5.01 -2.02 9.43
CA LEU A 302 -4.16 -2.66 8.41
C LEU A 302 -4.96 -3.52 7.42
N ALA A 303 -6.05 -4.10 7.92
CA ALA A 303 -7.03 -4.92 7.22
C ALA A 303 -8.27 -4.99 8.12
N PRO A 304 -9.46 -5.36 7.58
CA PRO A 304 -10.68 -5.46 8.38
C PRO A 304 -10.48 -6.24 9.68
N GLY A 305 -10.69 -5.58 10.81
CA GLY A 305 -10.54 -6.14 12.15
C GLY A 305 -9.10 -6.18 12.70
N ILE A 306 -8.11 -5.54 12.05
CA ILE A 306 -6.71 -5.50 12.51
C ILE A 306 -6.28 -4.06 12.79
N LEU A 307 -6.18 -3.72 14.08
CA LEU A 307 -5.70 -2.42 14.55
C LEU A 307 -4.18 -2.43 14.73
N LEU A 308 -3.49 -1.48 14.13
CA LEU A 308 -2.08 -1.19 14.37
C LEU A 308 -1.94 0.12 15.15
N LEU A 309 -1.15 0.06 16.22
CA LEU A 309 -0.77 1.19 17.04
C LEU A 309 0.75 1.26 17.08
N HIS A 310 1.32 2.42 16.78
CA HIS A 310 2.78 2.61 16.76
C HIS A 310 3.21 3.79 17.63
N ALA A 311 4.35 3.68 18.30
CA ALA A 311 4.93 4.74 19.12
C ALA A 311 6.46 4.60 19.22
N HIS A 312 7.16 5.72 19.39
CA HIS A 312 8.60 5.75 19.67
C HIS A 312 8.88 5.65 21.17
N VAL A 313 9.96 4.93 21.52
CA VAL A 313 10.33 4.58 22.89
C VAL A 313 11.83 4.72 23.09
N ASP A 314 12.23 5.52 24.07
CA ASP A 314 13.65 5.75 24.40
C ASP A 314 14.30 4.55 25.12
N ALA A 315 13.49 3.70 25.76
CA ALA A 315 13.93 2.61 26.64
C ALA A 315 14.27 1.29 25.90
N ILE A 316 14.33 1.29 24.55
CA ILE A 316 14.59 0.10 23.74
C ILE A 316 15.59 0.38 22.63
N ASP A 317 16.46 -0.59 22.36
CA ASP A 317 17.48 -0.51 21.29
C ASP A 317 17.02 -1.21 19.99
N GLN A 318 15.95 -2.02 20.06
CA GLN A 318 15.37 -2.72 18.92
C GLN A 318 13.84 -2.61 18.93
N PRO A 319 13.19 -2.59 17.75
CA PRO A 319 11.73 -2.58 17.65
C PRO A 319 11.10 -3.76 18.39
N ARG A 320 10.06 -3.48 19.17
CA ARG A 320 9.25 -4.49 19.86
C ARG A 320 7.85 -4.49 19.29
N ILE A 321 7.40 -5.68 18.87
CA ILE A 321 6.06 -5.88 18.35
C ILE A 321 5.30 -6.81 19.27
N LEU A 322 4.08 -6.42 19.60
CA LEU A 322 3.19 -7.13 20.52
C LEU A 322 1.86 -7.33 19.79
N ILE A 323 1.37 -8.56 19.76
CA ILE A 323 0.14 -8.89 19.03
C ILE A 323 -0.85 -9.49 20.02
N GLY A 324 -2.07 -8.98 20.06
CA GLY A 324 -3.17 -9.53 20.82
C GLY A 324 -4.28 -9.98 19.89
N ALA A 325 -4.73 -11.22 20.02
CA ALA A 325 -5.85 -11.75 19.26
C ALA A 325 -7.09 -11.84 20.15
N LYS A 326 -8.19 -11.17 19.76
CA LYS A 326 -9.50 -11.27 20.41
C LYS A 326 -10.53 -11.78 19.41
N PRO A 327 -10.79 -13.10 19.33
CA PRO A 327 -11.73 -13.66 18.36
C PRO A 327 -13.16 -13.10 18.48
N SER A 328 -13.61 -12.75 19.70
CA SER A 328 -14.91 -12.13 19.94
C SER A 328 -15.02 -10.68 19.44
N GLY A 329 -13.88 -10.06 19.10
CA GLY A 329 -13.80 -8.67 18.69
C GLY A 329 -13.82 -7.66 19.84
N LEU A 330 -13.16 -6.53 19.62
CA LEU A 330 -13.12 -5.33 20.47
C LEU A 330 -13.76 -4.18 19.69
N ARG A 331 -14.75 -3.53 20.27
CA ARG A 331 -15.40 -2.39 19.63
C ARG A 331 -14.57 -1.12 19.81
N LEU A 332 -14.45 -0.35 18.73
CA LEU A 332 -13.88 0.98 18.73
C LEU A 332 -14.82 1.88 17.95
N LEU A 333 -15.23 3.01 18.53
CA LEU A 333 -16.27 3.90 17.95
C LEU A 333 -15.88 4.44 16.56
N ALA A 334 -14.59 4.59 16.32
CA ALA A 334 -14.05 5.09 15.06
C ALA A 334 -14.03 4.04 13.92
N LEU A 335 -14.34 2.77 14.20
CA LEU A 335 -14.33 1.70 13.21
C LEU A 335 -15.70 1.01 13.15
N GLU A 336 -16.13 0.64 11.95
CA GLU A 336 -17.42 -0.05 11.73
C GLU A 336 -17.35 -1.53 12.11
N GLU A 337 -16.20 -2.18 11.85
CA GLU A 337 -15.95 -3.57 12.20
C GLU A 337 -15.26 -3.71 13.57
N PRO A 338 -15.58 -4.77 14.34
CA PRO A 338 -14.90 -5.03 15.60
C PRO A 338 -13.46 -5.50 15.36
N ILE A 339 -12.53 -4.95 16.13
CA ILE A 339 -11.11 -5.27 16.07
C ILE A 339 -10.88 -6.65 16.67
N ARG A 340 -10.40 -7.59 15.86
CA ARG A 340 -10.04 -8.94 16.31
C ARG A 340 -8.56 -9.12 16.55
N ILE A 341 -7.71 -8.28 15.98
CA ILE A 341 -6.26 -8.29 16.23
C ILE A 341 -5.79 -6.88 16.56
N VAL A 342 -5.03 -6.74 17.64
CA VAL A 342 -4.35 -5.50 18.03
C VAL A 342 -2.85 -5.71 17.92
N VAL A 343 -2.16 -4.81 17.23
CA VAL A 343 -0.72 -4.84 17.01
C VAL A 343 -0.13 -3.58 17.60
N LEU A 344 0.77 -3.72 18.58
CA LEU A 344 1.56 -2.61 19.10
C LEU A 344 2.96 -2.70 18.53
N LEU A 345 3.40 -1.66 17.83
CA LEU A 345 4.78 -1.47 17.39
C LEU A 345 5.44 -0.38 18.25
N CYS A 346 6.37 -0.79 19.10
CA CYS A 346 7.23 0.12 19.87
C CYS A 346 8.56 0.21 19.14
N ALA A 347 8.87 1.36 18.56
CA ALA A 347 10.11 1.62 17.83
C ALA A 347 11.11 2.38 18.71
N PRO A 348 12.43 2.11 18.62
CA PRO A 348 13.45 2.93 19.28
C PRO A 348 13.37 4.39 18.81
N SER A 349 13.53 5.35 19.72
CA SER A 349 13.66 6.77 19.32
C SER A 349 14.94 7.06 18.52
N SER A 350 15.96 6.20 18.65
CA SER A 350 17.21 6.23 17.88
C SER A 350 17.08 5.61 16.47
N GLN A 351 15.94 4.98 16.16
CA GLN A 351 15.72 4.34 14.87
C GLN A 351 15.57 5.39 13.77
N SER A 352 16.21 5.15 12.62
CA SER A 352 16.01 6.01 11.46
C SER A 352 14.55 5.95 10.97
N PRO A 353 13.99 7.04 10.40
CA PRO A 353 12.65 7.01 9.82
C PRO A 353 12.49 5.91 8.74
N GLU A 354 13.56 5.61 8.00
CA GLU A 354 13.58 4.55 6.98
C GLU A 354 13.40 3.15 7.58
N ASP A 355 14.16 2.84 8.64
CA ASP A 355 14.08 1.55 9.33
C ASP A 355 12.73 1.38 10.03
N HIS A 356 12.17 2.49 10.52
CA HIS A 356 10.83 2.52 11.10
C HIS A 356 9.77 2.15 10.06
N LEU A 357 9.78 2.80 8.89
CA LEU A 357 8.85 2.49 7.79
C LEU A 357 9.05 1.07 7.26
N LYS A 358 10.29 0.59 7.14
CA LYS A 358 10.59 -0.78 6.75
C LYS A 358 9.99 -1.80 7.74
N THR A 359 10.07 -1.51 9.04
CA THR A 359 9.49 -2.35 10.09
C THR A 359 7.96 -2.36 10.01
N LEU A 360 7.33 -1.20 9.84
CA LEU A 360 5.89 -1.07 9.61
C LEU A 360 5.43 -1.88 8.39
N SER A 361 6.14 -1.76 7.29
CA SER A 361 5.89 -2.52 6.05
C SER A 361 5.96 -4.02 6.28
N LEU A 362 6.99 -4.51 6.98
CA LEU A 362 7.12 -5.94 7.29
C LEU A 362 5.96 -6.45 8.16
N VAL A 363 5.54 -5.67 9.16
CA VAL A 363 4.38 -6.01 10.02
C VAL A 363 3.10 -6.07 9.19
N ALA A 364 2.86 -5.05 8.36
CA ALA A 364 1.68 -5.03 7.50
C ALA A 364 1.67 -6.22 6.52
N GLN A 365 2.80 -6.53 5.88
CA GLN A 365 2.90 -7.67 4.96
C GLN A 365 2.67 -9.01 5.68
N ALA A 366 3.21 -9.17 6.89
CA ALA A 366 3.03 -10.37 7.67
C ALA A 366 1.56 -10.60 8.06
N LEU A 367 0.79 -9.53 8.30
CA LEU A 367 -0.58 -9.59 8.79
C LEU A 367 -1.66 -9.39 7.71
N LYS A 368 -1.29 -8.97 6.50
CA LYS A 368 -2.24 -8.85 5.37
C LYS A 368 -2.63 -10.20 4.75
N ARG A 369 -1.88 -11.27 5.02
CA ARG A 369 -2.19 -12.63 4.52
C ARG A 369 -3.32 -13.27 5.35
N PRO A 370 -4.48 -13.59 4.74
CA PRO A 370 -5.65 -14.08 5.48
C PRO A 370 -5.38 -15.38 6.24
N GLU A 371 -4.56 -16.28 5.69
CA GLU A 371 -4.18 -17.54 6.34
C GLU A 371 -3.50 -17.32 7.70
N ARG A 372 -2.66 -16.29 7.83
CA ARG A 372 -1.94 -15.97 9.07
C ARG A 372 -2.84 -15.33 10.11
N VAL A 373 -3.73 -14.46 9.65
CA VAL A 373 -4.77 -13.84 10.47
C VAL A 373 -5.66 -14.94 11.06
N SER A 374 -6.12 -15.87 10.22
CA SER A 374 -6.91 -17.03 10.65
C SER A 374 -6.15 -17.88 11.67
N ARG A 375 -4.85 -18.13 11.49
CA ARG A 375 -4.03 -18.85 12.48
C ARG A 375 -3.93 -18.12 13.81
N ILE A 376 -3.63 -16.81 13.79
CA ILE A 376 -3.56 -15.99 15.01
C ILE A 376 -4.89 -16.00 15.76
N LEU A 377 -6.02 -15.97 15.05
CA LEU A 377 -7.36 -15.98 15.64
C LEU A 377 -7.81 -17.37 16.11
N ALA A 378 -7.30 -18.45 15.51
CA ALA A 378 -7.63 -19.82 15.88
C ALA A 378 -6.80 -20.34 17.07
N ALA A 379 -5.59 -19.80 17.26
CA ALA A 379 -4.71 -20.16 18.37
C ALA A 379 -5.37 -19.83 19.72
N LYS A 380 -5.34 -20.80 20.64
CA LYS A 380 -5.80 -20.64 22.03
C LYS A 380 -4.61 -20.47 22.96
N THR A 381 -3.46 -21.01 22.59
CA THR A 381 -2.19 -20.94 23.34
C THR A 381 -1.05 -20.45 22.47
N VAL A 382 0.05 -20.02 23.09
CA VAL A 382 1.25 -19.56 22.36
C VAL A 382 1.95 -20.74 21.68
N GLU A 383 1.77 -21.93 22.22
CA GLU A 383 2.26 -23.22 21.74
C GLU A 383 1.56 -23.63 20.44
N ASP A 384 0.25 -23.36 20.29
CA ASP A 384 -0.49 -23.59 19.04
C ASP A 384 0.06 -22.78 17.85
N LEU A 385 0.74 -21.67 18.13
CA LEU A 385 1.40 -20.85 17.11
C LEU A 385 2.77 -21.41 16.69
N ARG A 386 3.30 -22.41 17.41
CA ARG A 386 4.62 -23.01 17.21
C ARG A 386 4.58 -24.43 16.61
N GLU A 387 3.51 -25.20 16.81
CA GLU A 387 3.53 -26.65 16.57
C GLU A 387 3.35 -27.12 15.11
N ASP A 388 2.78 -26.33 14.20
CA ASP A 388 2.49 -26.81 12.83
C ASP A 388 3.30 -26.08 11.74
N VAL A 389 4.60 -26.41 11.66
CA VAL A 389 5.50 -26.11 10.51
C VAL A 389 5.66 -27.34 9.63
#